data_AF-A0A8S0FTT6-F1
#
_entry.id   AF-A0A8S0FTT6-F1
#
_cell.length_a   1.000
_cell.length_b   1.000
_cell.length_c   1.000
_cell.angle_alpha   90.00
_cell.angle_beta   90.00
_cell.angle_gamma   90.00
#
_symmetry.space_group_name_H-M   'P 1'
#
loop_
_entity.id
_entity.type
_entity.pdbx_description
1 polymer ?
#
loop_
_entity_poly.entity_id
_entity_poly.type
_entity_poly.pdbx_seq_one_letter_code
_entity_poly.pdbx_strand_id
1 'polypeptide(L)'
;MAVAMDNAILENILRQVRPLIGQGKVADYIPALATVDGSRLGIAICTVDGQLFQAGDAQERFSIQSISKVLSLVVAMRRSLLRRGNLATRRQRSVWITIQFFSATGNGAGYSA
;
A
#
# COMPACT_ATOMS: atom_id res chain seq x y z
N MET A 1 -19.46 -19.03 -14.07
CA MET A 1 -20.19 -18.70 -12.82
C MET A 1 -19.50 -17.51 -12.18
N ALA A 2 -20.17 -16.36 -12.09
CA ALA A 2 -19.61 -15.21 -11.38
C ALA A 2 -19.62 -15.53 -9.88
N VAL A 3 -18.44 -15.59 -9.27
CA VAL A 3 -18.34 -15.76 -7.82
C VAL A 3 -18.88 -14.47 -7.20
N ALA A 4 -20.01 -14.54 -6.50
CA ALA A 4 -20.52 -13.41 -5.74
C ALA A 4 -19.51 -13.05 -4.64
N MET A 5 -19.16 -11.77 -4.53
CA MET A 5 -18.21 -11.30 -3.53
C MET A 5 -18.84 -11.48 -2.13
N ASP A 6 -18.15 -12.21 -1.24
CA ASP A 6 -18.58 -12.48 0.14
C ASP A 6 -17.36 -12.52 1.08
N ASN A 7 -17.58 -12.18 2.35
CA ASN A 7 -16.55 -12.21 3.39
C ASN A 7 -15.97 -13.63 3.57
N ALA A 8 -16.75 -14.69 3.32
CA ALA A 8 -16.26 -16.07 3.40
C ALA A 8 -15.10 -16.35 2.43
N ILE A 9 -15.09 -15.72 1.26
CA ILE A 9 -14.00 -15.84 0.28
C ILE A 9 -12.75 -15.15 0.82
N LEU A 10 -12.91 -13.96 1.40
CA LEU A 10 -11.81 -13.20 1.98
C LEU A 10 -11.18 -13.96 3.16
N GLU A 11 -11.99 -14.55 4.03
CA GLU A 11 -11.53 -15.40 5.13
C GLU A 11 -10.78 -16.65 4.63
N ASN A 12 -11.24 -17.26 3.53
CA ASN A 12 -10.54 -18.39 2.92
C ASN A 12 -9.17 -17.99 2.35
N ILE A 13 -9.07 -16.82 1.72
CA ILE A 13 -7.79 -16.28 1.25
C ILE A 13 -6.85 -16.04 2.43
N LEU A 14 -7.33 -15.40 3.50
CA LEU A 14 -6.54 -15.18 4.70
C LEU A 14 -6.05 -16.49 5.30
N ARG A 15 -6.89 -17.54 5.34
CA ARG A 15 -6.49 -18.86 5.84
C ARG A 15 -5.36 -19.48 5.02
N GLN A 16 -5.37 -19.31 3.70
CA GLN A 16 -4.32 -19.83 2.82
C GLN A 16 -3.03 -19.02 2.92
N VAL A 17 -3.12 -17.72 3.18
CA VAL A 17 -1.95 -16.80 3.23
C VAL A 17 -1.32 -16.76 4.63
N ARG A 18 -2.09 -16.95 5.70
CA ARG A 18 -1.59 -16.92 7.09
C ARG A 18 -0.36 -17.82 7.34
N PRO A 19 -0.26 -19.05 6.80
CA PRO A 19 0.93 -19.88 6.94
C PRO A 19 2.22 -19.30 6.31
N LEU A 20 2.09 -18.31 5.42
CA LEU A 20 3.22 -17.64 4.77
C LEU A 20 3.76 -16.46 5.61
N ILE A 21 3.06 -16.09 6.68
CA ILE A 21 3.52 -15.05 7.61
C ILE A 21 4.86 -15.49 8.22
N GLY A 22 5.80 -14.55 8.31
CA GLY A 22 7.17 -14.81 8.80
C GLY A 22 8.18 -15.18 7.72
N GLN A 23 7.76 -15.40 6.46
CA GLN A 23 8.69 -15.52 5.33
C GLN A 23 9.30 -14.16 4.92
N GLY A 24 8.71 -13.05 5.37
CA GLY A 24 9.23 -11.69 5.17
C GLY A 24 9.76 -11.08 6.47
N LYS A 25 10.67 -10.12 6.34
CA LYS A 25 11.20 -9.35 7.47
C LYS A 25 10.42 -8.05 7.61
N VAL A 26 9.90 -7.77 8.81
CA VAL A 26 9.31 -6.47 9.15
C VAL A 26 10.39 -5.39 8.99
N ALA A 27 10.01 -4.22 8.47
CA ALA A 27 10.90 -3.08 8.31
C ALA A 27 11.38 -2.55 9.67
N ASP A 28 12.48 -3.11 10.17
CA ASP A 28 13.08 -2.83 11.49
C ASP A 28 13.94 -1.57 11.51
N TYR A 29 14.33 -1.06 10.34
CA TYR A 29 15.02 0.22 10.17
C TYR A 29 14.11 1.45 10.38
N ILE A 30 12.79 1.26 10.52
CA ILE A 30 11.83 2.32 10.87
C ILE A 30 11.31 2.04 12.29
N PRO A 31 11.74 2.78 13.32
CA PRO A 31 11.38 2.49 14.73
C PRO A 31 9.88 2.41 14.99
N ALA A 32 9.09 3.23 14.29
CA ALA A 32 7.62 3.23 14.40
C ALA A 32 6.93 2.02 13.76
N LEU A 33 7.63 1.26 12.90
CA LEU A 33 7.14 0.01 12.31
C LEU A 33 7.70 -1.22 13.03
N ALA A 34 8.86 -1.10 13.68
CA ALA A 34 9.48 -2.16 14.46
C ALA A 34 8.63 -2.60 15.67
N THR A 35 7.74 -1.72 16.17
CA THR A 35 6.81 -2.02 17.27
C THR A 35 5.50 -2.65 16.82
N VAL A 36 5.27 -2.78 15.51
CA VAL A 36 4.03 -3.35 14.96
C VAL A 36 4.17 -4.86 14.87
N ASP A 37 3.14 -5.58 15.32
CA ASP A 37 3.05 -7.02 15.21
C ASP A 37 2.99 -7.45 13.73
N GLY A 38 4.04 -8.13 13.27
CA GLY A 38 4.18 -8.62 11.90
C GLY A 38 3.25 -9.78 11.54
N SER A 39 2.48 -10.30 12.51
CA SER A 39 1.48 -11.35 12.27
C SER A 39 0.11 -10.83 11.84
N ARG A 40 -0.08 -9.51 11.88
CA ARG A 40 -1.34 -8.84 11.50
C ARG A 40 -1.58 -8.94 10.00
N LEU A 41 -2.77 -9.40 9.62
CA LEU A 41 -3.17 -9.55 8.22
C LEU A 41 -4.66 -9.25 8.06
N GLY A 42 -4.96 -8.20 7.30
CA GLY A 42 -6.32 -7.77 6.99
C GLY A 42 -6.50 -7.53 5.50
N ILE A 43 -7.72 -7.76 5.02
CA ILE A 43 -8.13 -7.46 3.64
C ILE A 43 -9.48 -6.73 3.67
N ALA A 44 -9.58 -5.67 2.87
CA ALA A 44 -10.82 -4.93 2.68
C ALA A 44 -11.01 -4.60 1.20
N ILE A 45 -12.25 -4.75 0.72
CA ILE A 45 -12.67 -4.43 -0.65
C ILE A 45 -13.87 -3.50 -0.56
N CYS A 46 -13.75 -2.32 -1.16
CA CYS A 46 -14.86 -1.38 -1.34
C CYS A 46 -15.22 -1.33 -2.83
N THR A 47 -16.46 -1.63 -3.18
CA THR A 47 -16.95 -1.54 -4.55
C THR A 47 -17.31 -0.11 -4.92
N VAL A 48 -17.44 0.18 -6.22
CA VAL A 48 -17.89 1.50 -6.70
C VAL A 48 -19.32 1.84 -6.25
N ASP A 49 -20.12 0.81 -5.95
CA ASP A 49 -21.48 0.93 -5.42
C ASP A 49 -21.50 1.13 -3.90
N GLY A 50 -20.32 1.22 -3.25
CA GLY A 50 -20.18 1.46 -1.82
C GLY A 50 -20.34 0.23 -0.94
N GLN A 51 -20.40 -0.98 -1.51
CA GLN A 51 -20.40 -2.21 -0.72
C GLN A 51 -19.01 -2.48 -0.15
N LEU A 52 -18.94 -2.78 1.14
CA LEU A 52 -17.70 -3.03 1.86
C LEU A 52 -17.65 -4.50 2.30
N PHE A 53 -16.61 -5.21 1.87
CA PHE A 53 -16.28 -6.55 2.30
C PHE A 53 -14.94 -6.53 3.02
N GLN A 54 -14.83 -7.24 4.13
CA GLN A 54 -13.64 -7.21 4.96
C GLN A 54 -13.45 -8.50 5.74
N ALA A 55 -12.20 -8.86 6.01
CA ALA A 55 -11.82 -10.04 6.79
C ALA A 55 -10.48 -9.81 7.52
N GLY A 56 -10.27 -10.56 8.60
CA GLY A 56 -9.05 -10.45 9.43
C GLY A 56 -8.91 -9.10 10.12
N ASP A 57 -7.68 -8.58 10.19
CA ASP A 57 -7.32 -7.37 10.94
C ASP A 57 -7.60 -6.06 10.16
N ALA A 58 -8.59 -6.06 9.27
CA ALA A 58 -8.84 -4.98 8.30
C ALA A 58 -9.21 -3.61 8.93
N GLN A 59 -9.66 -3.60 10.18
CA GLN A 59 -10.00 -2.38 10.93
C GLN A 59 -8.81 -1.80 11.71
N GLU A 60 -7.71 -2.54 11.81
CA GLU A 60 -6.52 -2.08 12.52
C GLU A 60 -5.83 -0.97 11.73
N ARG A 61 -5.51 0.13 12.41
CA ARG A 61 -4.84 1.26 11.77
C ARG A 61 -3.37 0.98 11.57
N PHE A 62 -2.86 1.29 10.38
CA PHE A 62 -1.44 1.23 10.06
C PHE A 62 -1.01 2.46 9.24
N SER A 63 0.30 2.71 9.19
CA SER A 63 0.84 3.80 8.37
C SER A 63 0.71 3.48 6.89
N ILE A 64 0.14 4.39 6.11
CA ILE A 64 -0.03 4.26 4.65
C ILE A 64 1.30 4.33 3.89
N GLN A 65 2.40 4.75 4.52
CA GLN A 65 3.75 4.79 3.94
C GLN A 65 3.77 5.42 2.53
N SER A 66 4.45 4.79 1.56
CA SER A 66 4.63 5.31 0.21
C SER A 66 3.33 5.47 -0.58
N ILE A 67 2.22 4.83 -0.18
CA ILE A 67 0.90 5.00 -0.80
C ILE A 67 0.44 6.47 -0.70
N SER A 68 0.83 7.18 0.36
CA SER A 68 0.56 8.61 0.54
C SER A 68 1.01 9.50 -0.63
N LYS A 69 2.04 9.10 -1.38
CA LYS A 69 2.59 9.87 -2.51
C LYS A 69 1.59 9.97 -3.66
N VAL A 70 0.85 8.91 -3.94
CA VAL A 70 -0.17 8.90 -5.01
C VAL A 70 -1.29 9.87 -4.66
N LEU A 71 -1.80 9.80 -3.42
CA LEU A 71 -2.83 10.71 -2.93
C LEU A 71 -2.36 12.17 -2.95
N SER A 72 -1.12 12.41 -2.49
CA SER A 72 -0.51 13.74 -2.50
C SER A 72 -0.37 14.29 -3.93
N LEU A 73 0.01 13.45 -4.89
CA LEU A 73 0.11 13.83 -6.29
C LEU A 73 -1.27 14.19 -6.87
N VAL A 74 -2.31 13.40 -6.61
CA VAL A 74 -3.68 13.70 -7.07
C VAL A 74 -4.15 15.05 -6.55
N VAL A 75 -3.91 15.34 -5.27
CA VAL A 75 -4.23 16.64 -4.67
C VAL A 75 -3.44 17.78 -5.33
N ALA A 76 -2.14 17.60 -5.57
CA ALA A 76 -1.29 18.59 -6.23
C ALA A 76 -1.74 18.86 -7.68
N MET A 77 -2.06 17.81 -8.44
CA MET A 77 -2.57 17.92 -9.81
C MET A 77 -3.92 18.64 -9.84
N ARG A 78 -4.85 18.27 -8.97
CA ARG A 78 -6.16 18.94 -8.86
C ARG A 78 -5.99 20.42 -8.53
N ARG A 79 -5.10 20.77 -7.59
CA ARG A 79 -4.80 22.16 -7.22
C ARG A 79 -4.13 22.93 -8.36
N SER A 80 -3.26 22.29 -9.15
CA SER A 80 -2.62 22.92 -10.32
C SER A 80 -3.64 23.17 -11.44
N LEU A 81 -4.54 22.23 -11.70
CA LEU A 81 -5.60 22.37 -12.70
C LEU A 81 -6.57 23.50 -12.34
N LEU A 82 -6.95 23.63 -11.06
CA LEU A 82 -7.80 24.72 -10.58
C LEU A 82 -7.12 26.11 -10.64
N ARG A 83 -5.78 26.16 -10.61
CA ARG A 83 -4.99 27.40 -10.76
C ARG A 83 -4.73 27.80 -12.21
N ARG A 84 -5.01 26.91 -13.17
CA ARG A 84 -4.82 27.13 -14.62
C ARG A 84 -6.14 27.43 -15.33
N GLY A 85 -6.93 28.38 -14.81
CA GLY A 85 -7.91 29.06 -15.65
C GLY A 85 -7.15 29.83 -16.74
N ASN A 86 -7.27 29.41 -18.00
CA ASN A 86 -6.55 29.93 -19.16
C ASN A 86 -5.01 29.86 -19.08
N LEU A 87 -4.41 28.79 -19.61
CA LEU A 87 -3.33 28.92 -20.60
C LEU A 87 -3.02 27.55 -21.23
N ALA A 88 -2.79 27.58 -22.53
CA ALA A 88 -2.52 26.45 -23.40
C ALA A 88 -1.51 25.45 -22.82
N THR A 89 -1.82 24.18 -23.09
CA THR A 89 -1.17 22.96 -22.66
C THR A 89 0.34 22.92 -22.95
N ARG A 90 1.18 23.48 -22.06
CA ARG A 90 2.62 23.17 -22.08
C ARG A 90 2.87 21.85 -21.34
N ARG A 91 2.98 20.80 -22.14
CA ARG A 91 3.28 19.41 -21.79
C ARG A 91 4.70 19.30 -21.23
N GLN A 92 4.90 19.57 -19.94
CA GLN A 92 6.12 19.14 -19.26
C GLN A 92 5.87 17.76 -18.64
N ARG A 93 6.14 16.75 -19.49
CA ARG A 93 6.21 15.34 -19.11
C ARG A 93 7.47 15.15 -18.27
N SER A 94 7.29 14.78 -17.01
CA SER A 94 8.10 13.79 -16.25
C SER A 94 7.81 13.95 -14.76
N VAL A 95 6.76 13.29 -14.26
CA VAL A 95 6.68 13.03 -12.82
C VAL A 95 7.41 11.70 -12.61
N TRP A 96 8.67 11.77 -12.21
CA TRP A 96 9.42 10.60 -11.76
C TRP A 96 8.91 10.25 -10.36
N ILE A 97 7.90 9.38 -10.27
CA ILE A 97 7.56 8.76 -8.98
C ILE A 97 8.53 7.59 -8.80
N THR A 98 9.66 7.84 -8.16
CA THR A 98 10.52 6.76 -7.68
C THR A 98 9.76 6.01 -6.59
N ILE A 99 9.12 4.91 -6.98
CA ILE A 99 8.57 3.92 -6.05
C ILE A 99 9.78 3.14 -5.54
N GLN A 100 10.35 3.58 -4.41
CA GLN A 100 11.26 2.72 -3.67
C GLN A 100 10.44 1.54 -3.13
N PHE A 101 10.51 0.40 -3.83
CA PHE A 101 10.21 -0.89 -3.23
C PHE A 101 11.33 -1.17 -2.22
N PHE A 102 10.99 -1.22 -0.95
CA PHE A 102 11.94 -1.69 0.06
C PHE A 102 11.97 -3.23 0.00
N SER A 103 12.66 -3.76 -1.01
CA SER A 103 13.11 -5.14 -1.04
C SER A 103 14.58 -5.15 -0.63
N ALA A 104 14.85 -5.43 0.64
CA ALA A 104 16.20 -5.66 1.10
C ALA A 104 16.51 -7.15 0.93
N THR A 105 16.87 -7.59 -0.27
CA THR A 105 17.76 -8.76 -0.41
C THR A 105 19.13 -8.31 0.06
N GLY A 106 19.39 -8.47 1.36
CA GLY A 106 20.72 -8.30 1.93
C GLY A 106 21.62 -9.40 1.36
N ASN A 107 22.44 -9.07 0.37
CA ASN A 107 23.59 -9.88 0.05
C ASN A 107 24.77 -9.36 0.87
N GLY A 108 25.30 -10.24 1.72
CA GLY A 108 26.49 -9.96 2.50
C GLY A 108 27.68 -9.77 1.58
N ALA A 109 28.25 -8.58 1.60
CA ALA A 109 29.66 -8.37 1.27
C ALA A 109 30.15 -7.33 2.29
N GLY A 110 30.94 -7.81 3.23
CA GLY A 110 31.40 -7.02 4.37
C GLY A 110 32.28 -5.85 3.94
N TYR A 111 32.29 -4.84 4.80
CA TYR A 111 33.49 -4.04 5.04
C TYR A 111 33.65 -3.88 6.54
N SER A 112 34.81 -4.33 7.01
CA SER A 112 35.35 -4.16 8.35
C SER A 112 36.25 -2.92 8.36
N ALA A 113 36.35 -2.32 9.55
CA ALA A 113 37.13 -1.15 9.96
C ALA A 113 36.53 0.22 9.65
#